data_AF-A0A1Q5ULH5-F1
#
_entry.id   AF-A0A1Q5ULH5-F1
#
_cell.length_a   1.000
_cell.length_b   1.000
_cell.length_c   1.000
_cell.angle_alpha   90.00
_cell.angle_beta   90.00
_cell.angle_gamma   90.00
#
_symmetry.space_group_name_H-M   'P 1'
#
loop_
_entity.id
_entity.type
_entity.pdbx_description
1 polymer ?
#
loop_
_entity_poly.entity_id
_entity_poly.type
_entity_poly.pdbx_seq_one_letter_code
_entity_poly.pdbx_strand_id
1 'polypeptide(L)'
;MTSVAGVVMNVLTPYMVNANKWNWGFKTGWFYAGVGLPFLIGTWLLLPETKGHSAAELDELFERKIKPINFSKTETATQRLVKAQDSVYESESSLMGRCTDVCQTSIFTVKLPNIVQTT
;
A
#
# COMPACT_ATOMS: atom_id res chain seq x y z
N MET A 1 -23.22 -4.16 17.80
CA MET A 1 -24.06 -4.16 16.59
C MET A 1 -24.16 -5.51 15.87
N THR A 2 -23.49 -6.58 16.31
CA THR A 2 -23.49 -7.88 15.62
C THR A 2 -24.47 -8.92 16.16
N SER A 3 -24.96 -8.77 17.40
CA SER A 3 -25.74 -9.82 18.07
C SER A 3 -27.07 -10.16 17.38
N VAL A 4 -27.81 -9.15 16.91
CA VAL A 4 -29.11 -9.38 16.25
C VAL A 4 -28.93 -9.97 14.85
N ALA A 5 -28.01 -9.43 14.06
CA ALA A 5 -27.73 -9.93 12.72
C ALA A 5 -27.19 -11.38 12.73
N GLY A 6 -26.32 -11.71 13.69
CA GLY A 6 -25.81 -13.07 13.86
C GLY A 6 -26.89 -14.07 14.25
N VAL A 7 -27.80 -13.70 15.14
CA VAL A 7 -28.95 -14.56 15.52
C VAL A 7 -29.87 -14.78 14.31
N VAL A 8 -30.18 -13.72 13.54
CA VAL A 8 -31.00 -13.84 12.34
C VAL A 8 -30.38 -14.77 11.31
N MET A 9 -29.08 -14.64 11.02
CA MET A 9 -28.40 -15.50 10.04
C MET A 9 -28.34 -16.98 10.46
N ASN A 10 -28.19 -17.26 11.76
CA ASN A 10 -28.20 -18.63 12.29
C ASN A 10 -29.56 -19.31 12.19
N VAL A 11 -30.65 -18.54 12.23
CA VAL A 11 -32.00 -19.07 12.02
C VAL A 11 -32.34 -19.15 10.53
N LEU A 12 -31.98 -18.13 9.74
CA LEU A 12 -32.31 -18.04 8.32
C LEU A 12 -31.64 -19.14 7.49
N THR A 13 -30.35 -19.40 7.73
CA THR A 13 -29.54 -20.37 6.97
C THR A 13 -30.14 -21.80 6.96
N PRO A 14 -30.48 -22.41 8.11
CA PRO A 14 -31.09 -23.75 8.11
C PRO A 14 -32.49 -23.76 7.49
N TYR A 15 -33.27 -22.67 7.59
CA TYR A 15 -34.57 -22.58 6.92
C TYR A 15 -34.46 -22.51 5.39
N MET A 16 -33.39 -21.93 4.83
CA MET A 16 -33.23 -21.84 3.37
C MET A 16 -32.79 -23.16 2.71
N VAL A 17 -32.18 -24.07 3.47
CA VAL A 17 -31.63 -25.35 2.95
C VAL A 17 -32.56 -26.53 3.23
N ASN A 18 -33.51 -26.39 4.17
CA ASN A 18 -34.42 -27.46 4.53
C ASN A 18 -35.41 -27.77 3.38
N ALA A 19 -35.62 -29.06 3.08
CA ALA A 19 -36.55 -29.47 2.01
C ALA A 19 -38.03 -29.28 2.37
N ASN A 20 -38.38 -29.31 3.67
CA ASN A 20 -39.75 -29.19 4.17
C ASN A 20 -40.21 -27.74 4.43
N LYS A 21 -39.27 -26.79 4.45
CA LYS A 21 -39.52 -25.36 4.64
C LYS A 21 -38.59 -24.60 3.70
N TRP A 22 -39.13 -23.80 2.78
CA TRP A 22 -38.35 -22.89 1.92
C TRP A 22 -37.17 -23.57 1.19
N ASN A 23 -37.47 -24.64 0.44
CA ASN A 23 -36.56 -25.50 -0.33
C ASN A 23 -35.75 -24.76 -1.43
N TRP A 24 -34.87 -23.83 -1.06
CA TRP A 24 -34.00 -23.12 -2.00
C TRP A 24 -32.77 -23.94 -2.37
N GLY A 25 -32.34 -24.88 -1.52
CA GLY A 25 -31.21 -25.77 -1.80
C GLY A 25 -29.98 -24.96 -2.27
N PHE A 26 -29.43 -25.29 -3.44
CA PHE A 26 -28.28 -24.61 -4.03
C PHE A 26 -28.57 -23.17 -4.52
N LYS A 27 -29.84 -22.80 -4.75
CA LYS A 27 -30.19 -21.44 -5.19
C LYS A 27 -29.90 -20.36 -4.12
N THR A 28 -29.67 -20.77 -2.87
CA THR A 28 -29.18 -19.90 -1.79
C THR A 28 -27.85 -19.22 -2.11
N GLY A 29 -27.00 -19.85 -2.94
CA GLY A 29 -25.77 -19.23 -3.43
C GLY A 29 -26.01 -17.94 -4.21
N TRP A 30 -27.09 -17.86 -4.99
CA TRP A 30 -27.46 -16.64 -5.72
C TRP A 30 -27.96 -15.51 -4.82
N PHE A 31 -28.56 -15.85 -3.67
CA PHE A 31 -28.97 -14.86 -2.67
C PHE A 31 -27.75 -14.22 -2.01
N TYR A 32 -26.79 -15.03 -1.55
CA TYR A 32 -25.57 -14.52 -0.95
C TYR A 32 -24.64 -13.83 -1.95
N ALA A 33 -24.56 -14.34 -3.19
CA ALA A 33 -23.86 -13.64 -4.26
C ALA A 33 -24.51 -12.28 -4.58
N GLY A 34 -25.85 -12.22 -4.60
CA GLY A 34 -26.59 -10.97 -4.82
C GLY A 34 -26.40 -9.94 -3.70
N VAL A 35 -26.35 -10.38 -2.43
CA VAL A 35 -26.06 -9.50 -1.28
C VAL A 35 -24.58 -9.11 -1.21
N GLY A 36 -23.67 -10.00 -1.61
CA GLY A 36 -22.23 -9.75 -1.60
C GLY A 36 -21.76 -8.84 -2.74
N LEU A 37 -22.43 -8.88 -3.89
CA LEU A 37 -22.08 -8.09 -5.08
C LEU A 37 -22.06 -6.56 -4.83
N PRO A 38 -23.08 -5.92 -4.24
CA PRO A 38 -23.03 -4.50 -3.94
C PRO A 38 -21.97 -4.15 -2.90
N PHE A 39 -21.67 -5.06 -1.97
CA PHE A 39 -20.58 -4.86 -1.00
C PHE A 39 -19.21 -4.90 -1.66
N LEU A 40 -19.02 -5.82 -2.62
CA LEU A 40 -17.80 -5.91 -3.42
C LEU A 40 -17.63 -4.66 -4.31
N ILE A 41 -18.70 -4.22 -4.98
CA ILE A 41 -18.68 -2.99 -5.81
C ILE A 41 -18.39 -1.77 -4.94
N GLY A 42 -19.04 -1.65 -3.78
CA GLY A 42 -18.80 -0.56 -2.83
C GLY A 42 -17.35 -0.53 -2.36
N THR A 43 -16.80 -1.69 -1.98
CA THR A 43 -15.39 -1.83 -1.60
C THR A 43 -14.46 -1.48 -2.76
N TRP A 44 -14.77 -1.90 -4.00
CA TRP A 44 -13.97 -1.59 -5.17
C TRP A 44 -13.90 -0.09 -5.47
N LEU A 45 -14.99 0.64 -5.23
CA LEU A 45 -15.06 2.09 -5.46
C LEU A 45 -14.46 2.90 -4.29
N LEU A 46 -14.59 2.44 -3.05
CA LEU A 46 -14.06 3.12 -1.86
C LEU A 46 -12.59 2.80 -1.59
N LEU A 47 -12.17 1.57 -1.85
CA LEU A 47 -10.85 1.04 -1.54
C LEU A 47 -10.11 0.58 -2.83
N PRO A 48 -9.80 1.50 -3.74
CA PRO A 48 -8.92 1.21 -4.85
C PRO A 48 -7.46 1.14 -4.39
N GLU A 49 -6.71 0.28 -5.07
CA GLU A 49 -5.28 0.00 -4.90
C GLU A 49 -4.48 1.12 -4.18
N THR A 50 -4.30 0.97 -2.86
CA THR A 50 -3.35 1.75 -2.06
C THR A 50 -1.97 1.08 -2.02
N LYS A 51 -1.78 -0.04 -2.75
CA LYS A 51 -0.54 -0.82 -2.71
C LYS A 51 0.53 -0.13 -3.55
N GLY A 52 1.65 0.18 -2.91
CA GLY A 52 2.80 0.81 -3.58
C GLY A 52 2.92 2.32 -3.41
N HIS A 53 2.01 2.97 -2.67
CA HIS A 53 2.14 4.35 -2.25
C HIS A 53 2.65 4.45 -0.81
N SER A 54 3.62 5.34 -0.58
CA SER A 54 4.06 5.69 0.77
C SER A 54 2.98 6.47 1.52
N ALA A 55 2.94 6.39 2.86
CA ALA A 55 1.95 7.10 3.68
C ALA A 55 1.94 8.62 3.39
N ALA A 56 3.14 9.20 3.20
CA ALA A 56 3.29 10.62 2.86
C ALA A 56 2.75 10.97 1.45
N GLU A 57 2.83 10.04 0.50
CA GLU A 57 2.25 10.23 -0.84
C GLU A 57 0.72 10.16 -0.80
N LEU A 58 0.18 9.27 0.05
CA LEU A 58 -1.25 9.08 0.21
C LEU A 58 -1.91 10.31 0.82
N ASP A 59 -1.29 10.91 1.84
CA ASP A 59 -1.79 12.14 2.47
C ASP A 59 -1.86 13.30 1.46
N GLU A 60 -0.86 13.45 0.58
CA GLU A 60 -0.88 14.48 -0.48
C GLU A 60 -2.04 14.25 -1.47
N LEU A 61 -2.31 12.99 -1.84
CA LEU A 61 -3.43 12.64 -2.73
C LEU A 61 -4.80 12.88 -2.07
N PHE A 62 -4.91 12.66 -0.76
CA PHE A 62 -6.12 12.98 0.01
C PHE A 62 -6.32 14.49 0.16
N GLU A 63 -5.26 15.27 0.34
CA GLU A 63 -5.33 16.73 0.41
C GLU A 63 -5.79 17.35 -0.91
N ARG A 64 -5.36 16.76 -2.04
CA ARG A 64 -5.85 17.08 -3.39
C ARG A 64 -7.28 16.60 -3.67
N LYS A 65 -7.92 15.87 -2.73
CA LYS A 65 -9.27 15.30 -2.84
C LYS A 65 -9.49 14.51 -4.14
N ILE A 66 -8.49 13.76 -4.56
CA ILE A 66 -8.60 12.94 -5.76
C ILE A 66 -9.48 11.73 -5.42
N LYS A 67 -10.39 11.38 -6.34
CA LYS A 67 -11.18 10.16 -6.18
C LYS A 67 -10.22 8.98 -6.05
N PRO A 68 -10.42 8.09 -5.07
CA PRO A 68 -9.52 6.97 -4.82
C PRO A 68 -9.20 6.17 -6.10
N ILE A 69 -10.18 6.04 -7.01
CA ILE A 69 -10.08 5.23 -8.23
C ILE A 69 -9.03 5.74 -9.23
N ASN A 70 -8.56 6.98 -9.06
CA ASN A 70 -7.60 7.64 -9.95
C ASN A 70 -6.20 7.77 -9.35
N PHE A 71 -5.93 7.16 -8.19
CA PHE A 71 -4.62 7.25 -7.52
C PHE A 71 -3.48 6.72 -8.41
N SER A 72 -3.71 5.63 -9.15
CA SER A 72 -2.71 5.04 -10.05
C SER A 72 -2.30 5.93 -11.24
N LYS A 73 -3.11 6.92 -11.64
CA LYS A 73 -2.81 7.80 -12.78
C LYS A 73 -2.13 9.12 -12.41
N THR A 74 -2.03 9.40 -11.11
CA THR A 74 -1.57 10.71 -10.64
C THR A 74 -0.13 10.60 -10.16
N GLU A 75 0.80 11.29 -10.83
CA GLU A 75 2.16 11.43 -10.30
C GLU A 75 2.17 12.44 -9.15
N THR A 76 2.50 11.96 -7.96
CA THR A 76 2.56 12.73 -6.71
C THR A 76 3.83 13.59 -6.67
N ALA A 77 3.79 14.76 -6.03
CA ALA A 77 4.95 15.66 -5.97
C ALA A 77 6.14 15.00 -5.26
N THR A 78 5.87 14.18 -4.24
CA THR A 78 6.87 13.38 -3.55
C THR A 78 7.66 12.45 -4.48
N GLN A 79 7.03 11.83 -5.49
CA GLN A 79 7.75 11.00 -6.48
C GLN A 79 8.78 11.81 -7.26
N ARG A 80 8.45 13.07 -7.57
CA ARG A 80 9.36 13.99 -8.26
C ARG A 80 10.51 14.42 -7.37
N LEU A 81 10.25 14.64 -6.09
CA LEU A 81 11.27 15.01 -5.11
C LEU A 81 12.24 13.85 -4.85
N VAL A 82 11.74 12.62 -4.70
CA VAL A 82 12.61 11.43 -4.54
C VAL A 82 13.46 11.22 -5.79
N LYS A 83 12.88 11.32 -6.99
CA LYS A 83 13.63 11.22 -8.25
C LYS A 83 14.66 12.36 -8.44
N ALA A 84 14.32 13.58 -8.02
CA ALA A 84 15.25 14.70 -8.02
C ALA A 84 16.38 14.48 -7.00
N GLN A 85 16.07 13.93 -5.83
CA GLN A 85 17.06 13.63 -4.79
C GLN A 85 17.98 12.48 -5.20
N ASP A 86 17.48 11.46 -5.89
CA ASP A 86 18.32 10.42 -6.52
C ASP A 86 19.25 11.00 -7.59
N SER A 87 18.78 11.96 -8.40
CA SER A 87 19.65 12.62 -9.38
C SER A 87 20.73 13.50 -8.73
N VAL A 88 20.42 14.12 -7.59
CA VAL A 88 21.41 14.86 -6.78
C VAL A 88 22.41 13.90 -6.16
N TYR A 89 21.97 12.75 -5.62
CA TYR A 89 22.87 11.73 -5.08
C TYR A 89 23.73 11.06 -6.16
N GLU A 90 23.19 10.82 -7.36
CA GLU A 90 23.97 10.33 -8.51
C GLU A 90 25.03 11.37 -8.91
N SER A 91 24.70 12.67 -8.83
CA SER A 91 25.65 13.75 -9.06
C SER A 91 26.71 13.86 -7.96
N GLU A 92 26.35 13.71 -6.69
CA GLU A 92 27.26 13.71 -5.54
C GLU A 92 28.14 12.45 -5.49
N SER A 93 27.60 11.29 -5.85
CA SER A 93 28.32 10.01 -5.99
C SER A 93 29.32 10.07 -7.15
N SER A 94 28.95 10.69 -8.28
CA SER A 94 29.88 10.94 -9.38
C SER A 94 30.96 11.99 -9.05
N LEU A 95 30.70 12.89 -8.10
CA LEU A 95 31.70 13.80 -7.52
C LEU A 95 32.57 13.08 -6.47
N MET A 96 31.99 12.22 -5.64
CA MET A 96 32.71 11.41 -4.65
C MET A 96 33.62 10.37 -5.30
N GLY A 97 33.23 9.77 -6.43
CA GLY A 97 34.07 8.87 -7.23
C GLY A 97 35.33 9.57 -7.78
N ARG A 98 35.19 10.82 -8.25
CA ARG A 98 36.32 11.67 -8.65
C ARG A 98 37.17 12.12 -7.45
N CYS A 99 36.56 12.34 -6.30
CA CYS A 99 37.29 12.68 -5.07
C CYS A 99 38.02 11.47 -4.47
N THR A 100 37.54 10.23 -4.61
CA THR A 100 38.29 9.04 -4.17
C THR A 100 39.59 8.85 -4.94
N ASP A 101 39.67 9.24 -6.22
CA ASP A 101 40.95 9.25 -6.97
C ASP A 101 41.93 10.33 -6.45
N VAL A 102 41.43 11.50 -6.05
CA VAL A 102 42.25 12.60 -5.49
C VAL A 102 42.66 12.32 -4.04
N CYS A 103 41.77 11.70 -3.26
CA CYS A 103 42.03 11.30 -1.88
C CYS A 103 42.91 10.05 -1.79
N GLN A 104 42.91 9.10 -2.74
CA GLN A 104 43.86 7.98 -2.72
C GLN A 104 45.31 8.46 -2.77
N THR A 105 45.56 9.56 -3.50
CA THR A 105 46.89 10.21 -3.57
C THR A 105 47.24 10.97 -2.28
N SER A 106 46.24 11.41 -1.51
CA SER A 106 46.42 12.22 -0.28
C SER A 106 46.34 11.41 1.02
N ILE A 107 45.70 10.24 1.01
CA ILE A 107 45.57 9.30 2.15
C ILE A 107 46.86 8.50 2.35
N PHE A 108 47.62 8.24 1.28
CA PHE A 108 48.89 7.51 1.39
C PHE A 108 49.98 8.27 2.16
N THR A 109 49.87 9.59 2.33
CA THR A 109 50.83 10.40 3.11
C THR A 109 50.44 10.54 4.59
N VAL A 110 49.24 10.14 5.00
CA VAL A 110 48.75 10.25 6.39
C VAL A 110 48.53 8.87 7.00
N LYS A 111 49.53 8.00 6.87
CA LYS A 111 49.63 6.78 7.68
C LYS A 111 50.32 7.13 9.01
N LEU A 112 49.58 7.28 10.09
CA LEU A 112 50.06 6.95 11.45
C LEU A 112 48.90 6.46 12.36
N PRO A 113 49.23 5.66 13.40
CA PRO A 113 48.48 4.50 13.87
C PRO A 113 47.75 4.72 15.21
N ASN A 114 47.05 3.65 15.63
CA ASN A 114 46.27 3.42 16.87
C ASN A 114 44.79 3.83 16.78
N ILE A 115 43.85 2.87 16.69
CA ILE A 115 43.34 1.94 17.71
C ILE A 115 42.42 2.65 18.73
N VAL A 116 41.23 2.04 18.89
CA VAL A 116 40.15 2.22 19.90
C VAL A 116 39.14 3.33 19.61
N GLN A 117 37.81 3.19 19.79
CA GLN A 117 36.82 2.15 20.13
C GLN A 117 35.46 2.89 20.07
N THR A 118 34.36 2.24 19.71
CA THR A 118 33.17 2.01 20.58
C THR A 118 31.97 1.57 19.73
N THR A 119 31.64 0.29 19.92
CA THR A 119 30.37 -0.42 19.71
C THR A 119 29.76 -0.46 18.30
#